data_AF-Q6XHU5-F1
#
_entry.id   AF-Q6XHU5-F1
#
_cell.length_a   1.000
_cell.length_b   1.000
_cell.length_c   1.000
_cell.angle_alpha   90.00
_cell.angle_beta   90.00
_cell.angle_gamma   90.00
#
_symmetry.space_group_name_H-M   'P 1'
#
loop_
_entity.id
_entity.type
_entity.pdbx_description
1 polymer ?
#
loop_
_entity_poly.entity_id
_entity_poly.type
_entity_poly.pdbx_seq_one_letter_code
_entity_poly.pdbx_strand_id
1 'polypeptide(L)'
;DRMWRKTRQPSDISSCIGVDPNRNYDSHWMENEGASSDPCAEDYGGPKPFSEPEIQAMSEFVISIKDKVNVLLAFHSYSQLLLSPYGHTKEEFPPNFDDMMEVAKAYGDAVESLPYGTVYRYGSAAGILYPASGATIDWAYNEQGVQISYTIEFRDTGRYGFILPPVHIIPNAEEALIGIAALLEKCKDLGYLALKS
;
A
#
# COMPACT_ATOMS: atom_id res chain seq x y z
N ASP A 1 17.59 11.58 -11.67
CA ASP A 1 17.33 10.18 -12.04
C ASP A 1 15.82 10.02 -12.16
N ARG A 2 15.32 9.48 -13.29
CA ARG A 2 13.89 9.28 -13.54
C ARG A 2 13.33 8.04 -12.84
N MET A 3 14.20 7.09 -12.46
CA MET A 3 13.82 5.81 -11.84
C MET A 3 13.98 5.81 -10.31
N TRP A 4 14.34 6.94 -9.71
CA TRP A 4 14.51 7.06 -8.27
C TRP A 4 13.20 6.77 -7.52
N ARG A 5 13.24 5.91 -6.49
CA ARG A 5 12.06 5.56 -5.66
C ARG A 5 12.17 5.94 -4.19
N LYS A 6 13.39 6.00 -3.64
CA LYS A 6 13.63 6.23 -2.22
C LYS A 6 13.37 7.69 -1.83
N THR A 7 13.42 8.00 -0.55
CA THR A 7 13.54 9.38 -0.07
C THR A 7 14.86 10.01 -0.54
N ARG A 8 15.12 11.26 -0.15
CA ARG A 8 16.37 11.97 -0.47
C ARG A 8 17.22 12.30 0.76
N GLN A 9 16.91 11.71 1.91
CA GLN A 9 17.69 11.92 3.13
C GLN A 9 19.12 11.36 2.95
N PRO A 10 20.17 12.15 3.23
CA PRO A 10 21.53 11.65 3.28
C PRO A 10 21.69 10.58 4.36
N SER A 11 22.56 9.60 4.12
CA SER A 11 22.94 8.63 5.13
C SER A 11 24.17 9.12 5.90
N ASP A 12 24.17 8.99 7.23
CA ASP A 12 25.35 9.27 8.07
C ASP A 12 26.43 8.18 7.95
N ILE A 13 26.08 7.01 7.41
CA ILE A 13 26.93 5.81 7.39
C ILE A 13 27.31 5.35 5.97
N SER A 14 26.82 6.00 4.92
CA SER A 14 27.03 5.61 3.53
C SER A 14 26.97 6.81 2.58
N SER A 15 27.60 6.71 1.42
CA SER A 15 27.43 7.67 0.32
C SER A 15 26.11 7.49 -0.45
N CYS A 16 25.41 6.38 -0.23
CA CYS A 16 24.09 6.13 -0.82
C CYS A 16 23.02 6.98 -0.11
N ILE A 17 22.00 7.38 -0.88
CA ILE A 17 20.99 8.36 -0.45
C ILE A 17 19.64 7.66 -0.36
N GLY A 18 18.87 7.99 0.67
CA GLY A 18 17.46 7.66 0.78
C GLY A 18 17.16 6.28 1.35
N VAL A 19 15.97 6.22 1.93
CA VAL A 19 15.32 5.05 2.52
C VAL A 19 14.08 4.73 1.68
N ASP A 20 13.70 3.46 1.59
CA ASP A 20 12.41 3.09 1.02
C ASP A 20 11.30 3.50 2.01
N PRO A 21 10.46 4.49 1.68
CA PRO A 21 9.41 4.96 2.58
C PRO A 21 8.42 3.86 2.96
N ASN A 22 8.21 2.86 2.09
CA ASN A 22 7.30 1.74 2.34
C ASN A 22 8.03 0.51 2.93
N ARG A 23 9.20 0.72 3.54
CA ARG A 23 9.91 -0.22 4.42
C ARG A 23 10.27 0.41 5.78
N ASN A 24 9.77 1.62 6.05
CA ASN A 24 10.21 2.43 7.18
C ASN A 24 9.17 2.55 8.30
N TYR A 25 8.02 1.88 8.21
CA TYR A 25 7.05 1.84 9.30
C TYR A 25 7.42 0.76 10.33
N ASP A 26 7.02 0.96 11.59
CA ASP A 26 7.24 0.01 12.67
C ASP A 26 6.14 -1.07 12.69
N SER A 27 6.16 -1.95 11.69
CA SER A 27 5.32 -3.15 11.66
C SER A 27 6.13 -4.30 11.05
N HIS A 28 6.46 -5.29 11.89
CA HIS A 28 7.36 -6.41 11.55
C HIS A 28 8.66 -5.95 10.87
N TRP A 29 9.19 -4.78 11.26
CA TRP A 29 10.28 -4.11 10.55
C TRP A 29 11.53 -5.00 10.43
N MET A 30 12.07 -5.12 9.23
CA MET A 30 13.23 -5.97 8.89
C MET A 30 13.01 -7.48 9.08
N GLU A 31 11.80 -7.95 9.38
CA GLU A 31 11.49 -9.38 9.44
C GLU A 31 11.42 -10.01 8.04
N ASN A 32 11.65 -11.34 8.00
CA ASN A 32 11.47 -12.21 6.83
C ASN A 32 12.19 -11.73 5.54
N GLU A 33 13.33 -11.05 5.69
CA GLU A 33 14.07 -10.47 4.56
C GLU A 33 13.20 -9.50 3.72
N GLY A 34 12.14 -8.94 4.31
CA GLY A 34 11.19 -8.06 3.62
C GLY A 34 11.70 -6.64 3.38
N ALA A 35 12.88 -6.30 3.90
CA ALA A 35 13.57 -5.04 3.72
C ALA A 35 15.08 -5.26 3.84
N SER A 36 15.88 -4.39 3.22
CA SER A 36 17.34 -4.43 3.30
C SER A 36 17.88 -3.50 4.38
N SER A 37 19.00 -3.88 4.99
CA SER A 37 19.78 -3.02 5.91
C SER A 37 20.96 -2.33 5.21
N ASP A 38 21.19 -2.63 3.93
CA ASP A 38 22.19 -1.97 3.09
C ASP A 38 21.67 -0.61 2.61
N PRO A 39 22.28 0.54 2.98
CA PRO A 39 21.86 1.86 2.54
C PRO A 39 21.84 2.06 1.01
N CYS A 40 22.54 1.23 0.26
CA CYS A 40 22.57 1.27 -1.19
C CYS A 40 21.46 0.44 -1.85
N ALA A 41 20.75 -0.40 -1.11
CA ALA A 41 19.63 -1.17 -1.64
C ALA A 41 18.41 -0.27 -1.90
N GLU A 42 17.61 -0.65 -2.90
CA GLU A 42 16.39 0.06 -3.30
C GLU A 42 15.22 -0.12 -2.32
N ASP A 43 15.28 -1.18 -1.52
CA ASP A 43 14.36 -1.56 -0.44
C ASP A 43 14.99 -1.35 0.95
N TYR A 44 15.97 -0.45 1.05
CA TYR A 44 16.60 -0.10 2.32
C TYR A 44 15.57 0.40 3.33
N GLY A 45 15.40 -0.30 4.46
CA GLY A 45 14.41 0.00 5.51
C GLY A 45 14.75 1.18 6.41
N GLY A 46 15.94 1.76 6.28
CA GLY A 46 16.43 2.87 7.09
C GLY A 46 17.22 2.40 8.32
N PRO A 47 17.79 3.34 9.10
CA PRO A 47 18.55 3.00 10.32
C PRO A 47 17.66 2.55 11.48
N LYS A 48 16.36 2.86 11.45
CA LYS A 48 15.33 2.47 12.42
C LYS A 48 13.93 2.73 11.84
N PRO A 49 12.86 2.14 12.39
CA PRO A 49 11.49 2.55 12.04
C PRO A 49 11.26 4.04 12.26
N PHE A 50 10.45 4.65 11.40
CA PHE A 50 10.15 6.07 11.34
C PHE A 50 11.42 6.94 11.34
N SER A 51 12.48 6.54 10.63
CA SER A 51 13.67 7.39 10.51
C SER A 51 13.46 8.55 9.55
N GLU A 52 12.60 8.38 8.55
CA GLU A 52 12.34 9.41 7.55
C GLU A 52 11.32 10.43 8.06
N PRO A 53 11.59 11.75 7.95
CA PRO A 53 10.68 12.78 8.44
C PRO A 53 9.32 12.76 7.74
N GLU A 54 9.27 12.34 6.46
CA GLU A 54 8.01 12.15 5.73
C GLU A 54 7.15 11.06 6.36
N ILE A 55 7.80 9.98 6.83
CA ILE A 55 7.13 8.82 7.44
C ILE A 55 6.73 9.11 8.88
N GLN A 56 7.55 9.85 9.63
CA GLN A 56 7.18 10.40 10.94
C GLN A 56 5.95 11.30 10.84
N ALA A 57 5.94 12.26 9.92
CA ALA A 57 4.82 13.20 9.78
C ALA A 57 3.51 12.48 9.45
N MET A 58 3.56 11.48 8.55
CA MET A 58 2.39 10.68 8.20
C MET A 58 1.91 9.81 9.36
N SER A 59 2.83 9.13 10.05
CA SER A 59 2.47 8.24 11.17
C SER A 59 1.90 9.03 12.34
N GLU A 60 2.51 10.15 12.71
CA GLU A 60 2.01 11.07 13.74
C GLU A 60 0.61 11.59 13.42
N PHE A 61 0.37 11.98 12.17
CA PHE A 61 -0.96 12.41 11.74
C PHE A 61 -1.99 11.30 11.91
N VAL A 62 -1.73 10.10 11.36
CA VAL A 62 -2.67 8.97 11.47
C VAL A 62 -2.91 8.58 12.92
N ILE A 63 -1.86 8.53 13.76
CA ILE A 63 -1.99 8.28 15.22
C ILE A 63 -2.91 9.31 15.86
N SER A 64 -2.76 10.60 15.52
CA SER A 64 -3.57 11.69 16.10
C SER A 64 -5.06 11.60 15.76
N ILE A 65 -5.42 10.87 14.70
CA ILE A 65 -6.80 10.69 14.24
C ILE A 65 -7.23 9.23 14.13
N LYS A 66 -6.53 8.28 14.77
CA LYS A 66 -6.74 6.82 14.56
C LYS A 66 -8.18 6.36 14.80
N ASP A 67 -8.88 7.01 15.73
CA ASP A 67 -10.29 6.73 16.08
C ASP A 67 -11.27 7.33 15.04
N LYS A 68 -10.77 8.03 14.03
CA LYS A 68 -11.54 8.62 12.93
C LYS A 68 -11.16 8.04 11.56
N VAL A 69 -10.20 7.12 11.52
CA VAL A 69 -9.74 6.48 10.28
C VAL A 69 -10.31 5.07 10.19
N ASN A 70 -11.28 4.87 9.30
CA ASN A 70 -11.87 3.56 9.02
C ASN A 70 -11.16 2.81 7.89
N VAL A 71 -10.64 3.55 6.91
CA VAL A 71 -10.01 3.01 5.70
C VAL A 71 -8.72 3.77 5.43
N LEU A 72 -7.64 3.05 5.12
CA LEU A 72 -6.38 3.62 4.63
C LEU A 72 -6.01 3.03 3.27
N LEU A 73 -5.77 3.89 2.29
CA LEU A 73 -5.38 3.48 0.94
C LEU A 73 -4.02 4.07 0.60
N ALA A 74 -3.05 3.21 0.30
CA ALA A 74 -1.74 3.59 -0.22
C ALA A 74 -1.74 3.46 -1.74
N PHE A 75 -1.46 4.54 -2.46
CA PHE A 75 -1.46 4.53 -3.93
C PHE A 75 -0.05 4.33 -4.48
N HIS A 76 0.11 3.31 -5.31
CA HIS A 76 1.35 2.91 -5.95
C HIS A 76 1.11 2.63 -7.44
N SER A 77 2.19 2.36 -8.15
CA SER A 77 2.17 1.79 -9.49
C SER A 77 3.43 0.94 -9.65
N TYR A 78 3.48 -0.06 -10.51
CA TYR A 78 2.46 -0.54 -11.42
C TYR A 78 2.16 -2.01 -11.11
N SER A 79 1.04 -2.54 -11.59
CA SER A 79 0.77 -3.99 -11.83
C SER A 79 -0.74 -4.29 -11.90
N GLN A 80 -1.61 -3.31 -11.68
CA GLN A 80 -3.07 -3.49 -11.55
C GLN A 80 -3.43 -4.47 -10.43
N LEU A 81 -3.01 -4.13 -9.21
CA LEU A 81 -3.22 -4.95 -8.01
C LEU A 81 -3.96 -4.17 -6.93
N LEU A 82 -4.72 -4.89 -6.11
CA LEU A 82 -5.24 -4.39 -4.84
C LEU A 82 -4.75 -5.34 -3.73
N LEU A 83 -3.80 -4.86 -2.94
CA LEU A 83 -3.04 -5.68 -2.00
C LEU A 83 -3.48 -5.39 -0.58
N SER A 84 -3.96 -6.41 0.12
CA SER A 84 -4.25 -6.32 1.57
C SER A 84 -3.01 -6.67 2.38
N PRO A 85 -3.02 -6.41 3.70
CA PRO A 85 -2.13 -7.10 4.61
C PRO A 85 -2.32 -8.63 4.55
N TYR A 86 -1.34 -9.43 4.94
CA TYR A 86 0.00 -8.97 5.34
C TYR A 86 0.98 -8.89 4.17
N GLY A 87 1.86 -7.91 4.25
CA GLY A 87 3.07 -7.79 3.45
C GLY A 87 4.21 -8.58 4.05
N HIS A 88 4.39 -8.60 5.37
CA HIS A 88 5.59 -9.19 5.98
C HIS A 88 5.66 -10.73 5.93
N THR A 89 4.54 -11.45 5.75
CA THR A 89 4.49 -12.92 5.75
C THR A 89 3.44 -13.48 4.79
N LYS A 90 3.68 -14.69 4.26
CA LYS A 90 2.71 -15.46 3.47
C LYS A 90 1.90 -16.45 4.30
N GLU A 91 2.27 -16.64 5.55
CA GLU A 91 1.77 -17.73 6.40
C GLU A 91 0.57 -17.28 7.24
N GLU A 92 0.38 -15.98 7.39
CA GLU A 92 -0.65 -15.39 8.23
C GLU A 92 -1.50 -14.41 7.42
N PHE A 93 -2.75 -14.25 7.86
CA PHE A 93 -3.72 -13.35 7.26
C PHE A 93 -4.46 -12.57 8.36
N PRO A 94 -4.90 -11.34 8.07
CA PRO A 94 -5.85 -10.61 8.90
C PRO A 94 -7.06 -11.47 9.33
N PRO A 95 -7.54 -11.39 10.58
CA PRO A 95 -8.76 -12.08 11.00
C PRO A 95 -9.99 -11.80 10.13
N ASN A 96 -10.06 -10.62 9.51
CA ASN A 96 -11.12 -10.22 8.59
C ASN A 96 -10.71 -10.32 7.11
N PHE A 97 -9.76 -11.19 6.76
CA PHE A 97 -9.24 -11.30 5.38
C PHE A 97 -10.33 -11.62 4.35
N ASP A 98 -11.31 -12.46 4.68
CA ASP A 98 -12.42 -12.79 3.75
C ASP A 98 -13.25 -11.55 3.40
N ASP A 99 -13.60 -10.72 4.39
CA ASP A 99 -14.27 -9.43 4.16
C ASP A 99 -13.43 -8.49 3.31
N MET A 100 -12.11 -8.47 3.54
CA MET A 100 -11.18 -7.72 2.70
C MET A 100 -11.23 -8.23 1.25
N MET A 101 -11.27 -9.54 1.02
CA MET A 101 -11.38 -10.07 -0.35
C MET A 101 -12.70 -9.69 -1.01
N GLU A 102 -13.81 -9.62 -0.28
CA GLU A 102 -15.08 -9.11 -0.83
C GLU A 102 -15.00 -7.62 -1.21
N VAL A 103 -14.37 -6.81 -0.35
CA VAL A 103 -14.14 -5.37 -0.59
C VAL A 103 -13.24 -5.18 -1.81
N ALA A 104 -12.17 -5.97 -1.92
CA ALA A 104 -11.25 -5.89 -3.04
C ALA A 104 -11.87 -6.37 -4.36
N LYS A 105 -12.72 -7.40 -4.29
CA LYS A 105 -13.54 -7.84 -5.43
C LYS A 105 -14.46 -6.73 -5.93
N ALA A 106 -15.13 -6.00 -5.03
CA ALA A 106 -16.00 -4.90 -5.41
C ALA A 106 -15.25 -3.79 -6.17
N TYR A 107 -14.02 -3.46 -5.74
CA TYR A 107 -13.13 -2.57 -6.49
C TYR A 107 -12.84 -3.11 -7.90
N GLY A 108 -12.38 -4.37 -7.99
CA GLY A 108 -12.00 -4.99 -9.26
C GLY A 108 -13.15 -5.09 -10.25
N ASP A 109 -14.32 -5.56 -9.81
CA ASP A 109 -15.53 -5.66 -10.64
C ASP A 109 -15.97 -4.29 -11.18
N ALA A 110 -15.91 -3.25 -10.35
CA ALA A 110 -16.29 -1.89 -10.75
C ALA A 110 -15.34 -1.32 -11.81
N VAL A 111 -14.03 -1.55 -11.64
CA VAL A 111 -13.02 -1.14 -12.63
C VAL A 111 -13.19 -1.90 -13.95
N GLU A 112 -13.41 -3.21 -13.89
CA GLU A 112 -13.61 -4.05 -15.09
C GLU A 112 -14.88 -3.66 -15.87
N SER A 113 -15.88 -3.11 -15.19
CA SER A 113 -17.14 -2.65 -15.81
C SER A 113 -16.99 -1.43 -16.73
N LEU A 114 -15.88 -0.68 -16.61
CA LEU A 114 -15.62 0.46 -17.48
C LEU A 114 -15.28 0.02 -18.92
N PRO A 115 -15.47 0.89 -19.93
CA PRO A 115 -15.18 0.56 -21.34
C PRO A 115 -13.73 0.15 -21.62
N TYR A 116 -12.82 0.36 -20.66
CA TYR A 116 -11.42 -0.03 -20.75
C TYR A 116 -11.17 -1.52 -20.48
N GLY A 117 -12.11 -2.22 -19.82
CA GLY A 117 -12.00 -3.64 -19.48
C GLY A 117 -10.75 -3.98 -18.67
N THR A 118 -10.32 -3.07 -17.78
CA THR A 118 -9.08 -3.23 -17.01
C THR A 118 -9.31 -4.17 -15.85
N VAL A 119 -8.48 -5.21 -15.74
CA VAL A 119 -8.62 -6.24 -14.71
C VAL A 119 -7.61 -5.99 -13.60
N TYR A 120 -8.10 -5.92 -12.36
CA TYR A 120 -7.27 -5.87 -11.15
C TYR A 120 -7.25 -7.24 -10.47
N ARG A 121 -6.06 -7.70 -10.05
CA ARG A 121 -5.92 -8.87 -9.17
C ARG A 121 -5.85 -8.41 -7.72
N TYR A 122 -6.29 -9.24 -6.79
CA TYR A 122 -6.31 -8.87 -5.37
C TYR A 122 -6.07 -10.06 -4.44
N GLY A 123 -5.53 -9.77 -3.25
CA GLY A 123 -5.02 -10.75 -2.30
C GLY A 123 -4.05 -10.13 -1.30
N SER A 124 -3.47 -10.94 -0.41
CA SER A 124 -2.42 -10.44 0.49
C SER A 124 -1.19 -10.00 -0.30
N ALA A 125 -0.55 -8.93 0.16
CA ALA A 125 0.63 -8.35 -0.47
C ALA A 125 1.74 -9.40 -0.62
N ALA A 126 2.06 -10.14 0.44
CA ALA A 126 3.07 -11.21 0.40
C ALA A 126 2.66 -12.37 -0.51
N GLY A 127 1.36 -12.71 -0.54
CA GLY A 127 0.82 -13.83 -1.31
C GLY A 127 0.89 -13.59 -2.82
N ILE A 128 0.54 -12.38 -3.27
CA ILE A 128 0.58 -12.00 -4.69
C ILE A 128 1.99 -11.65 -5.15
N LEU A 129 2.73 -10.93 -4.33
CA LEU A 129 4.08 -10.45 -4.64
C LEU A 129 5.11 -11.27 -3.86
N TYR A 130 5.69 -10.64 -2.85
CA TYR A 130 6.80 -11.14 -2.06
C TYR A 130 6.71 -10.55 -0.65
N PRO A 131 7.31 -11.21 0.37
CA PRO A 131 7.37 -10.65 1.71
C PRO A 131 8.02 -9.26 1.72
N ALA A 132 7.37 -8.30 2.37
CA ALA A 132 7.77 -6.92 2.49
C ALA A 132 7.41 -6.42 3.89
N SER A 133 8.41 -6.08 4.70
CA SER A 133 8.22 -5.60 6.07
C SER A 133 8.22 -4.07 6.16
N GLY A 134 7.66 -3.51 7.23
CA GLY A 134 7.63 -2.06 7.45
C GLY A 134 6.79 -1.28 6.43
N ALA A 135 5.79 -1.94 5.83
CA ALA A 135 4.87 -1.33 4.88
C ALA A 135 3.75 -0.55 5.58
N THR A 136 3.27 0.52 4.95
CA THR A 136 2.23 1.40 5.52
C THR A 136 0.92 0.65 5.81
N ILE A 137 0.54 -0.31 4.96
CA ILE A 137 -0.76 -1.00 5.09
C ILE A 137 -0.76 -2.02 6.23
N ASP A 138 0.36 -2.71 6.44
CA ASP A 138 0.56 -3.59 7.59
C ASP A 138 0.54 -2.74 8.86
N TRP A 139 1.25 -1.60 8.83
CA TRP A 139 1.31 -0.71 9.99
C TRP A 139 -0.05 -0.11 10.40
N ALA A 140 -0.83 0.32 9.40
CA ALA A 140 -2.16 0.84 9.63
C ALA A 140 -3.09 -0.23 10.25
N TYR A 141 -2.94 -1.48 9.83
CA TYR A 141 -3.75 -2.59 10.30
C TYR A 141 -3.35 -3.01 11.72
N ASN A 142 -2.07 -3.34 11.92
CA ASN A 142 -1.53 -3.93 13.14
C ASN A 142 -1.50 -2.93 14.30
N GLU A 143 -0.90 -1.76 14.10
CA GLU A 143 -0.62 -0.84 15.21
C GLU A 143 -1.67 0.26 15.35
N GLN A 144 -2.45 0.57 14.29
CA GLN A 144 -3.45 1.65 14.32
C GLN A 144 -4.90 1.18 14.33
N GLY A 145 -5.16 -0.13 14.21
CA GLY A 145 -6.52 -0.69 14.23
C GLY A 145 -7.39 -0.21 13.07
N VAL A 146 -6.78 0.07 11.91
CA VAL A 146 -7.50 0.35 10.66
C VAL A 146 -7.79 -0.98 9.99
N GLN A 147 -9.02 -1.48 10.17
CA GLN A 147 -9.42 -2.82 9.75
C GLN A 147 -9.50 -2.99 8.22
N ILE A 148 -9.53 -1.89 7.46
CA ILE A 148 -9.48 -1.89 6.01
C ILE A 148 -8.27 -1.06 5.56
N SER A 149 -7.19 -1.72 5.17
CA SER A 149 -6.04 -1.08 4.53
C SER A 149 -5.69 -1.78 3.21
N TYR A 150 -5.35 -1.01 2.19
CA TYR A 150 -4.91 -1.55 0.90
C TYR A 150 -3.80 -0.73 0.27
N THR A 151 -2.92 -1.43 -0.45
CA THR A 151 -2.10 -0.82 -1.49
C THR A 151 -2.80 -1.02 -2.83
N ILE A 152 -3.03 0.07 -3.56
CA ILE A 152 -3.50 0.03 -4.95
C ILE A 152 -2.30 0.20 -5.86
N GLU A 153 -1.95 -0.83 -6.63
CA GLU A 153 -0.97 -0.75 -7.70
C GLU A 153 -1.69 -0.42 -9.01
N PHE A 154 -1.55 0.81 -9.48
CA PHE A 154 -2.20 1.29 -10.70
C PHE A 154 -1.66 0.65 -11.99
N ARG A 155 -2.18 1.12 -13.12
CA ARG A 155 -1.72 0.72 -14.45
C ARG A 155 -0.21 0.94 -14.66
N ASP A 156 0.42 0.23 -15.58
CA ASP A 156 -0.10 -0.90 -16.35
C ASP A 156 0.41 -2.23 -15.78
N THR A 157 0.44 -3.29 -16.60
CA THR A 157 0.97 -4.61 -16.20
C THR A 157 2.42 -4.82 -16.63
N GLY A 158 3.15 -3.75 -16.99
CA GLY A 158 4.59 -3.78 -17.27
C GLY A 158 5.00 -3.40 -18.70
N ARG A 159 4.06 -3.04 -19.59
CA ARG A 159 4.41 -2.58 -20.95
C ARG A 159 5.16 -1.24 -20.90
N TYR A 160 4.69 -0.32 -20.06
CA TYR A 160 5.30 0.98 -19.83
C TYR A 160 5.80 1.13 -18.39
N GLY A 161 5.19 0.41 -17.44
CA GLY A 161 5.52 0.48 -16.02
C GLY A 161 5.49 1.94 -15.53
N PHE A 162 6.59 2.38 -14.92
CA PHE A 162 6.71 3.74 -14.37
C PHE A 162 6.75 4.87 -15.41
N ILE A 163 6.85 4.57 -16.71
CA ILE A 163 6.83 5.55 -17.82
C ILE A 163 5.50 5.45 -18.59
N LEU A 164 4.39 5.31 -17.86
CA LEU A 164 3.06 5.23 -18.44
C LEU A 164 2.73 6.48 -19.29
N PRO A 165 2.32 6.34 -20.57
CA PRO A 165 2.01 7.48 -21.42
C PRO A 165 0.88 8.36 -20.85
N PRO A 166 0.98 9.70 -20.96
CA PRO A 166 -0.02 10.61 -20.39
C PRO A 166 -1.48 10.38 -20.82
N VAL A 167 -1.69 9.76 -21.99
CA VAL A 167 -3.04 9.36 -22.46
C VAL A 167 -3.76 8.39 -21.51
N HIS A 168 -3.02 7.70 -20.62
CA HIS A 168 -3.59 6.81 -19.61
C HIS A 168 -3.93 7.49 -18.29
N ILE A 169 -3.57 8.77 -18.08
CA ILE A 169 -3.80 9.46 -16.79
C ILE A 169 -5.30 9.53 -16.47
N ILE A 170 -6.11 10.03 -17.41
CA ILE A 170 -7.56 10.17 -17.21
C ILE A 170 -8.23 8.79 -17.09
N PRO A 171 -7.98 7.81 -17.99
CA PRO A 171 -8.51 6.46 -17.83
C PRO A 171 -8.18 5.83 -16.47
N ASN A 172 -6.93 5.96 -16.00
CA ASN A 172 -6.52 5.42 -14.69
C ASN A 172 -7.23 6.13 -13.52
N ALA A 173 -7.46 7.45 -13.62
CA ALA A 173 -8.15 8.21 -12.60
C ALA A 173 -9.65 7.86 -12.51
N GLU A 174 -10.30 7.63 -13.65
CA GLU A 174 -11.70 7.18 -13.71
C GLU A 174 -11.86 5.80 -13.07
N GLU A 175 -10.94 4.87 -13.36
CA GLU A 175 -10.88 3.56 -12.73
C GLU A 175 -10.65 3.64 -11.23
N ALA A 176 -9.66 4.43 -10.80
CA ALA A 176 -9.40 4.61 -9.37
C ALA A 176 -10.63 5.16 -8.64
N LEU A 177 -11.32 6.15 -9.23
CA LEU A 177 -12.51 6.75 -8.63
C LEU A 177 -13.66 5.74 -8.50
N ILE A 178 -14.02 5.03 -9.58
CA ILE A 178 -15.14 4.07 -9.53
C ILE A 178 -14.82 2.89 -8.62
N GLY A 179 -13.58 2.41 -8.65
CA GLY A 179 -13.12 1.32 -7.79
C GLY A 179 -13.16 1.72 -6.32
N ILE A 180 -12.66 2.90 -5.96
CA ILE A 180 -12.71 3.41 -4.57
C ILE A 180 -14.15 3.60 -4.11
N ALA A 181 -15.05 4.10 -4.96
CA ALA A 181 -16.46 4.24 -4.61
C ALA A 181 -17.12 2.89 -4.29
N ALA A 182 -16.89 1.87 -5.14
CA ALA A 182 -17.41 0.52 -4.92
C ALA A 182 -16.80 -0.15 -3.69
N LEU A 183 -15.50 0.04 -3.46
CA LEU A 183 -14.78 -0.41 -2.26
C LEU A 183 -15.45 0.17 -1.00
N LEU A 184 -15.68 1.48 -0.96
CA LEU A 184 -16.26 2.16 0.19
C LEU A 184 -17.72 1.76 0.43
N GLU A 185 -18.53 1.57 -0.61
CA GLU A 185 -19.90 1.07 -0.45
C GLU A 185 -19.89 -0.36 0.13
N LYS A 186 -18.97 -1.22 -0.35
CA LYS A 186 -18.83 -2.57 0.20
C LYS A 186 -18.34 -2.55 1.65
N CYS A 187 -17.43 -1.64 2.03
CA CYS A 187 -17.05 -1.44 3.42
C CYS A 187 -18.23 -1.00 4.29
N LYS A 188 -19.12 -0.15 3.77
CA LYS A 188 -20.32 0.31 4.47
C LYS A 188 -21.29 -0.86 4.72
N ASP A 189 -21.53 -1.69 3.71
CA ASP A 189 -22.40 -2.86 3.81
C ASP A 189 -21.92 -3.86 4.85
N LEU A 190 -20.60 -4.03 4.96
CA LEU A 190 -19.96 -4.91 5.94
C LEU A 190 -19.76 -4.26 7.32
N GLY A 191 -20.16 -2.99 7.50
CA GLY A 191 -20.11 -2.29 8.79
C GLY A 191 -18.77 -1.64 9.15
N TYR A 192 -17.78 -1.63 8.25
CA TYR A 192 -16.45 -1.06 8.50
C TYR A 192 -16.41 0.47 8.51
N LEU A 193 -17.45 1.15 8.01
CA LEU A 193 -17.55 2.61 8.01
C LEU A 193 -18.36 3.18 9.18
N ALA A 194 -18.70 2.36 10.18
CA ALA A 194 -19.30 2.87 11.41
C ALA A 194 -18.31 3.82 12.13
N LEU A 195 -18.84 4.89 12.73
CA LEU A 195 -18.03 5.78 13.56
C LEU A 195 -17.45 4.96 14.72
N LYS A 196 -16.12 5.01 14.90
CA LYS A 196 -15.49 4.40 16.07
C LYS A 196 -15.91 5.21 17.31
N SER A 197 -16.51 4.54 18.28
CA SER A 197 -17.02 5.10 19.54
C SER A 197 -15.92 5.22 20.59
#